data_AF-A0A6J0BCT2-F1
#
_entry.id   AF-A0A6J0BCT2-F1
#
_cell.length_a   1.000
_cell.length_b   1.000
_cell.length_c   1.000
_cell.angle_alpha   90.00
_cell.angle_beta   90.00
_cell.angle_gamma   90.00
#
_symmetry.space_group_name_H-M   'P 1'
#
loop_
_entity.id
_entity.type
_entity.pdbx_description
1 polymer ?
#
loop_
_entity_poly.entity_id
_entity_poly.type
_entity_poly.pdbx_seq_one_letter_code
_entity_poly.pdbx_strand_id
1 'polypeptide(L)'
;MASEGPANESELLAVDESLMSLEKLDRASPDLWPEQIPGVNEYVAQNSPQTEPPSWAATLAADDINKLHQLGNLSMTGLITEVKKLHDTAYQLGLEEAKEMTRGKYLNIFKHK
;
A
#
# COMPACT_ATOMS: atom_id res chain seq x y z
N MET A 1 -30.79 -4.42 38.46
CA MET A 1 -29.58 -3.62 38.15
C MET A 1 -28.45 -4.60 37.92
N ALA A 2 -28.10 -4.87 36.66
CA ALA A 2 -26.96 -5.71 36.32
C ALA A 2 -25.70 -4.87 36.54
N SER A 3 -24.91 -5.20 37.56
CA SER A 3 -23.65 -4.56 37.84
C SER A 3 -22.61 -5.14 36.88
N GLU A 4 -22.27 -4.39 35.84
CA GLU A 4 -21.08 -4.64 35.04
C GLU A 4 -19.87 -4.42 35.95
N GLY A 5 -19.19 -5.50 36.33
CA GLY A 5 -17.98 -5.45 37.13
C GLY A 5 -16.83 -4.81 36.33
N PRO A 6 -15.85 -4.17 36.98
CA PRO A 6 -14.75 -3.51 36.28
C PRO A 6 -13.98 -4.58 35.51
N ALA A 7 -13.89 -4.42 34.18
CA ALA A 7 -13.03 -5.25 33.36
C ALA A 7 -11.62 -5.24 33.97
N ASN A 8 -11.12 -6.42 34.31
CA ASN A 8 -9.83 -6.62 34.95
C ASN A 8 -8.73 -6.00 34.07
N GLU A 9 -8.07 -4.94 34.53
CA GLU A 9 -6.98 -4.27 33.81
C GLU A 9 -5.87 -5.27 33.40
N SER A 10 -5.69 -6.35 34.15
CA SER A 10 -4.74 -7.42 33.82
C SER A 10 -5.17 -8.27 32.61
N GLU A 11 -6.48 -8.46 32.40
CA GLU A 11 -6.99 -9.15 31.20
C GLU A 11 -6.84 -8.27 29.95
N LEU A 12 -7.02 -6.96 30.09
CA LEU A 12 -6.79 -6.00 29.01
C LEU A 12 -5.32 -5.97 28.58
N LEU A 13 -4.39 -5.98 29.53
CA LEU A 13 -2.95 -6.07 29.25
C LEU A 13 -2.57 -7.40 28.57
N ALA A 14 -3.18 -8.51 28.97
CA ALA A 14 -2.94 -9.82 28.35
C ALA A 14 -3.46 -9.89 26.91
N VAL A 15 -4.59 -9.24 26.61
CA VAL A 15 -5.11 -9.12 25.23
C VAL A 15 -4.21 -8.21 24.40
N ASP A 16 -3.77 -7.07 24.94
CA ASP A 16 -2.87 -6.14 24.24
C ASP A 16 -1.55 -6.81 23.88
N GLU A 17 -0.97 -7.57 24.82
CA GLU A 17 0.24 -8.37 24.59
C GLU A 17 0.01 -9.45 23.52
N SER A 18 -1.17 -10.07 23.49
CA SER A 18 -1.56 -11.02 22.43
C SER A 18 -1.77 -10.37 21.06
N LEU A 19 -2.03 -9.06 20.99
CA LEU A 19 -2.20 -8.30 19.75
C LEU A 19 -0.88 -7.75 19.21
N MET A 20 0.20 -7.78 20.02
CA MET A 20 1.53 -7.39 19.57
C MET A 20 2.10 -8.44 18.61
N SER A 21 2.26 -8.08 17.34
CA SER A 21 2.97 -8.94 16.39
C SER A 21 4.49 -8.84 16.61
N LEU A 22 5.12 -9.93 17.02
CA LEU A 22 6.60 -10.05 17.13
C LEU A 22 7.26 -10.43 15.78
N GLU A 23 6.56 -10.24 14.66
CA GLU A 23 7.06 -10.56 13.33
C GLU A 23 8.19 -9.59 12.96
N LYS A 24 9.38 -10.13 12.68
CA LYS A 24 10.44 -9.35 12.06
C LYS A 24 10.13 -9.20 10.58
N LEU A 25 9.81 -7.98 10.17
CA LEU A 25 9.73 -7.60 8.76
C LEU A 25 11.15 -7.51 8.17
N ASP A 26 11.92 -8.61 8.22
CA ASP A 26 13.25 -8.73 7.58
C ASP A 26 13.13 -8.86 6.05
N ARG A 27 11.97 -8.53 5.50
CA ARG A 27 11.77 -8.35 4.06
C ARG A 27 12.09 -6.91 3.72
N ALA A 28 13.11 -6.70 2.90
CA ALA A 28 13.23 -5.45 2.17
C ALA A 28 11.92 -5.24 1.38
N SER A 29 11.48 -3.99 1.24
CA SER A 29 10.41 -3.66 0.29
C SER A 29 10.75 -4.31 -1.06
N PRO A 30 9.78 -4.94 -1.74
CA PRO A 30 10.02 -5.53 -3.04
C PRO A 30 10.71 -4.52 -3.96
N ASP A 31 11.70 -4.96 -4.72
CA ASP A 31 12.32 -4.11 -5.74
C ASP A 31 11.23 -3.63 -6.69
N LEU A 32 11.07 -2.30 -6.82
CA LEU A 32 10.11 -1.69 -7.74
C LEU A 32 10.25 -2.26 -9.16
N TRP A 33 11.49 -2.60 -9.54
CA TRP A 33 11.84 -3.20 -10.82
C TRP A 33 12.83 -4.35 -10.62
N PRO A 34 12.42 -5.63 -10.76
CA PRO A 34 13.31 -6.76 -10.55
C PRO A 34 14.44 -6.86 -11.60
N GLU A 35 14.28 -6.23 -12.76
CA GLU A 35 15.36 -6.09 -13.75
C GLU A 35 16.21 -4.86 -13.38
N GLN A 36 17.52 -5.05 -13.15
CA GLN A 36 18.43 -3.94 -12.87
C GLN A 36 18.59 -3.06 -14.12
N ILE A 37 17.89 -1.93 -14.16
CA ILE A 37 18.06 -0.91 -15.19
C ILE A 37 19.16 0.06 -14.74
N PRO A 38 20.32 0.12 -15.44
CA PRO A 38 21.40 1.01 -15.06
C PRO A 38 20.95 2.48 -15.02
N GLY A 39 21.27 3.18 -13.93
CA GLY A 39 20.95 4.61 -13.74
C GLY A 39 19.61 4.89 -13.05
N VAL A 40 18.70 3.91 -12.93
CA VAL A 40 17.40 4.12 -12.28
C VAL A 40 17.53 4.48 -10.80
N ASN A 41 18.40 3.80 -10.04
CA ASN A 41 18.59 4.10 -8.60
C ASN A 41 19.11 5.52 -8.37
N GLU A 42 20.05 5.97 -9.20
CA GLU A 42 20.60 7.33 -9.15
C GLU A 42 19.52 8.37 -9.53
N TYR A 43 18.75 8.07 -10.59
CA TYR A 43 17.65 8.91 -11.05
C TYR A 43 16.58 9.06 -9.97
N VAL A 44 16.18 7.97 -9.30
CA VAL A 44 15.22 8.00 -8.20
C VAL A 44 15.76 8.80 -7.03
N ALA A 45 17.02 8.58 -6.60
CA ALA A 45 17.60 9.33 -5.50
C ALA A 45 17.62 10.86 -5.72
N GLN A 46 17.76 11.31 -6.98
CA GLN A 46 17.82 12.72 -7.34
C GLN A 46 16.46 13.36 -7.63
N ASN A 47 15.51 12.60 -8.18
CA ASN A 47 14.20 13.10 -8.61
C ASN A 47 13.06 12.72 -7.66
N SER A 48 13.30 11.84 -6.68
CA SER A 48 12.28 11.49 -5.69
C SER A 48 11.95 12.73 -4.86
N PRO A 49 10.66 13.08 -4.70
CA PRO A 49 10.24 14.11 -3.77
C PRO A 49 10.81 13.80 -2.39
N GLN A 50 11.50 14.76 -1.79
CA GLN A 50 12.06 14.64 -0.45
C GLN A 50 10.91 14.49 0.56
N THR A 51 10.76 13.31 1.16
CA THR A 51 10.10 13.06 2.46
C THR A 51 8.73 13.72 2.68
N GLU A 52 7.96 13.97 1.63
CA GLU A 52 6.57 14.39 1.82
C GLU A 52 5.77 13.19 2.33
N PRO A 53 4.92 13.38 3.36
CA PRO A 53 4.05 12.31 3.81
C PRO A 53 3.24 11.84 2.59
N PRO A 54 3.21 10.53 2.34
CA PRO A 54 2.56 10.02 1.14
C PRO A 54 1.08 10.40 1.18
N SER A 55 0.46 10.62 0.02
CA SER A 55 -0.92 11.10 -0.07
C SER A 55 -1.93 10.18 0.63
N TRP A 56 -1.64 8.89 0.79
CA TRP A 56 -2.46 7.95 1.55
C TRP A 56 -2.37 8.13 3.07
N ALA A 57 -1.30 8.76 3.57
CA ALA A 57 -1.12 9.11 4.98
C ALA A 57 -1.80 10.44 5.34
N ALA A 58 -2.34 11.15 4.33
CA ALA A 58 -3.22 12.29 4.58
C ALA A 58 -4.55 11.82 5.20
N THR A 59 -5.20 12.73 5.92
CA THR A 59 -6.56 12.49 6.43
C THR A 59 -7.48 12.11 5.26
N LEU A 60 -8.27 11.05 5.44
CA LEU A 60 -9.24 10.59 4.46
C LEU A 60 -10.13 11.76 4.02
N ALA A 61 -10.17 12.02 2.71
CA ALA A 61 -11.05 13.03 2.16
C ALA A 61 -12.51 12.55 2.24
N ALA A 62 -13.46 13.48 2.11
CA ALA A 62 -14.88 13.13 2.07
C ALA A 62 -15.20 12.10 0.97
N ASP A 63 -14.51 12.16 -0.17
CA ASP A 63 -14.66 11.20 -1.26
C ASP A 63 -14.17 9.79 -0.90
N ASP A 64 -13.09 9.69 -0.11
CA ASP A 64 -12.57 8.40 0.35
C ASP A 64 -13.54 7.73 1.32
N ILE A 65 -14.11 8.52 2.23
CA ILE A 65 -15.16 8.07 3.16
C ILE A 65 -16.39 7.61 2.39
N ASN A 66 -16.82 8.36 1.37
CA ASN A 66 -17.94 7.96 0.51
C ASN A 66 -17.67 6.64 -0.22
N LYS A 67 -16.45 6.43 -0.73
CA LYS A 67 -16.06 5.16 -1.35
C LYS A 67 -16.05 4.00 -0.35
N LEU A 68 -15.59 4.25 0.88
CA LEU A 68 -15.64 3.24 1.95
C LEU A 68 -17.08 2.79 2.23
N HIS A 69 -18.02 3.75 2.34
CA HIS A 69 -19.44 3.44 2.51
C HIS A 69 -20.02 2.68 1.31
N GLN A 70 -19.66 3.05 0.09
CA GLN A 70 -20.08 2.33 -1.12
C GLN A 70 -19.62 0.87 -1.09
N LEU A 71 -18.35 0.63 -0.74
CA LEU A 71 -17.78 -0.72 -0.63
C LEU A 71 -18.43 -1.52 0.51
N GLY A 72 -18.68 -0.90 1.66
CA GLY A 72 -19.34 -1.54 2.81
C GLY A 72 -20.80 -1.93 2.57
N ASN A 73 -21.48 -1.24 1.65
CA ASN A 73 -22.87 -1.53 1.27
C ASN A 73 -22.99 -2.64 0.20
N LEU A 74 -21.88 -3.15 -0.34
CA LEU A 74 -21.90 -4.22 -1.32
C LEU A 74 -22.25 -5.57 -0.66
N SER A 75 -22.94 -6.43 -1.40
CA SER A 75 -23.06 -7.84 -1.04
C SER A 75 -21.70 -8.53 -1.12
N MET A 76 -21.53 -9.67 -0.46
CA MET A 76 -20.30 -10.46 -0.51
C MET A 76 -19.85 -10.75 -1.97
N THR A 77 -20.79 -11.07 -2.86
CA THR A 77 -20.50 -11.30 -4.29
C THR A 77 -20.08 -10.01 -5.01
N GLY A 78 -20.67 -8.88 -4.64
CA GLY A 78 -20.30 -7.56 -5.17
C GLY A 78 -18.88 -7.16 -4.74
N LEU A 79 -18.55 -7.37 -3.47
CA LEU A 79 -17.23 -7.11 -2.92
C LEU A 79 -16.16 -7.97 -3.61
N ILE A 80 -16.41 -9.27 -3.78
CA ILE A 80 -15.50 -10.18 -4.52
C ILE A 80 -15.28 -9.69 -5.95
N THR A 81 -16.32 -9.17 -6.60
CA THR A 81 -16.22 -8.66 -7.98
C THR A 81 -15.36 -7.41 -8.04
N GLU A 82 -15.53 -6.45 -7.12
CA GLU A 82 -14.67 -5.26 -7.04
C GLU A 82 -13.21 -5.63 -6.71
N VAL A 83 -12.98 -6.61 -5.83
CA VAL A 83 -11.62 -7.11 -5.55
C VAL A 83 -10.97 -7.69 -6.80
N LYS A 84 -11.70 -8.50 -7.58
CA LYS A 84 -11.20 -9.04 -8.85
C LYS A 84 -10.89 -7.94 -9.87
N LYS A 85 -11.79 -6.96 -10.00
CA LYS A 85 -11.58 -5.81 -10.89
C LYS A 85 -10.35 -5.01 -10.49
N LEU A 86 -10.13 -4.78 -9.19
CA LEU A 86 -8.94 -4.10 -8.68
C LEU A 86 -7.68 -4.89 -9.00
N HIS A 87 -7.70 -6.21 -8.79
CA HIS A 87 -6.60 -7.11 -9.15
C HIS A 87 -6.26 -7.00 -10.65
N ASP A 88 -7.26 -7.09 -11.53
CA ASP A 88 -7.06 -7.03 -12.97
C ASP A 88 -6.53 -5.66 -13.41
N THR A 89 -7.01 -4.59 -12.78
CA THR A 89 -6.53 -3.22 -13.02
C THR A 89 -5.07 -3.07 -12.57
N ALA A 90 -4.72 -3.57 -11.39
CA ALA A 90 -3.36 -3.54 -10.87
C ALA A 90 -2.39 -4.32 -11.76
N TYR A 91 -2.82 -5.49 -12.26
CA TYR A 91 -2.05 -6.28 -13.21
C TYR A 91 -1.79 -5.51 -14.52
N GLN A 92 -2.84 -4.91 -15.10
CA GLN A 92 -2.71 -4.14 -16.34
C GLN A 92 -1.80 -2.93 -16.16
N LEU A 93 -1.92 -2.21 -15.04
CA LEU A 93 -1.04 -1.09 -14.70
C LEU A 93 0.42 -1.54 -14.59
N GLY A 94 0.69 -2.68 -13.94
CA GLY A 94 2.05 -3.23 -13.83
C GLY A 94 2.67 -3.57 -15.19
N LEU A 95 1.88 -4.08 -16.14
CA LEU A 95 2.35 -4.33 -17.51
C LEU A 95 2.69 -3.03 -18.25
N GLU A 96 1.85 -2.01 -18.11
CA GLU A 96 2.06 -0.70 -18.73
C GLU A 96 3.28 0.02 -18.15
N GLU A 97 3.42 -0.02 -16.83
CA GLU A 97 4.55 0.58 -16.12
C GLU A 97 5.88 -0.10 -16.52
N ALA A 98 5.92 -1.45 -16.59
CA ALA A 98 7.09 -2.18 -17.06
C ALA A 98 7.49 -1.84 -18.50
N LYS A 99 6.50 -1.64 -19.38
CA LYS A 99 6.72 -1.21 -20.76
C LYS A 99 7.31 0.19 -20.82
N GLU A 100 6.77 1.14 -20.05
CA GLU A 100 7.27 2.52 -20.04
C GLU A 100 8.67 2.61 -19.40
N MET A 101 8.97 1.80 -18.39
CA MET A 101 10.33 1.70 -17.83
C MET A 101 11.34 1.16 -18.85
N THR A 102 10.96 0.11 -19.58
CA THR A 102 11.78 -0.44 -20.68
C THR A 102 12.00 0.61 -21.77
N ARG A 103 10.97 1.37 -22.13
CA ARG A 103 11.07 2.47 -23.07
C ARG A 103 12.00 3.58 -22.55
N GLY A 104 11.90 3.95 -21.28
CA GLY A 104 12.79 4.90 -20.62
C GLY A 104 14.26 4.47 -20.69
N LYS A 105 14.55 3.18 -20.49
CA LYS A 105 15.88 2.57 -20.66
C LYS A 105 16.43 2.82 -22.08
N TYR A 106 15.65 2.56 -23.12
CA TYR A 106 16.08 2.77 -24.51
C TYR A 106 16.24 4.25 -24.88
N LEU A 107 15.44 5.12 -24.30
CA LEU A 107 15.54 6.57 -24.47
C LEU A 107 16.64 7.20 -23.63
N ASN A 108 17.34 6.41 -22.80
CA ASN A 108 18.43 6.86 -21.93
C ASN A 108 18.05 7.99 -20.97
N ILE A 109 16.77 8.10 -20.58
CA ILE A 109 16.30 9.17 -19.67
C ILE A 109 16.86 9.01 -18.25
N PHE A 110 17.31 7.79 -17.90
CA PHE A 110 17.95 7.47 -16.62
C PHE A 110 19.46 7.68 -16.65
N LYS A 111 20.06 8.02 -17.79
CA LYS A 111 21.48 8.35 -17.88
C LYS A 111 21.67 9.84 -17.58
N HIS A 112 22.69 10.13 -16.79
CA HIS A 112 23.15 11.49 -16.57
C HIS A 112 23.74 12.10 -17.85
N LYS A 113 23.76 13.43 -17.92
CA LYS A 113 24.49 14.16 -18.97
C LYS A 113 25.95 14.32 -18.59
#